data_AF-A0A4V2WLY6-F1
#
_entry.id   AF-A0A4V2WLY6-F1
#
_cell.length_a   1.000
_cell.length_b   1.000
_cell.length_c   1.000
_cell.angle_alpha   90.00
_cell.angle_beta   90.00
_cell.angle_gamma   90.00
#
_symmetry.space_group_name_H-M   'P 1'
#
loop_
_entity.id
_entity.type
_entity.pdbx_description
1 polymer ?
#
loop_
_entity_poly.entity_id
_entity_poly.type
_entity_poly.pdbx_seq_one_letter_code
_entity_poly.pdbx_strand_id
1 'polypeptide(L)'
;MRETILERAGSRRVMRTDDAGTVVLDAAGMVAAEHGTDMHEALLAEMAGEGWQVSADGDRAPPGRLARPPGQIAGDSGAPGLQAIENDAISS
;
A
#
# COMPACT_ATOMS: atom_id res chain seq x y z
N MET A 1 1.67 3.60 1.73
CA MET A 1 2.02 3.78 3.15
C MET A 1 3.50 3.52 3.25
N ARG A 2 4.28 4.49 3.74
CA ARG A 2 5.69 4.31 4.07
C ARG A 2 5.82 3.80 5.49
N GLU A 3 6.74 2.88 5.74
CA GLU A 3 7.04 2.33 7.07
C GLU A 3 8.54 2.39 7.31
N THR A 4 8.94 2.98 8.44
CA THR A 4 10.33 3.07 8.90
C THR A 4 10.45 2.39 10.26
N ILE A 5 11.36 1.44 10.38
CA ILE A 5 11.67 0.75 11.64
C ILE A 5 12.91 1.41 12.24
N LEU A 6 12.79 1.81 13.51
CA LEU A 6 13.86 2.43 14.27
C LEU A 6 14.25 1.58 15.47
N GLU A 7 15.54 1.52 15.76
CA GLU A 7 16.10 0.79 16.89
C GLU A 7 17.03 1.67 17.73
N ARG A 8 17.01 1.44 19.04
CA ARG A 8 17.89 2.11 20.00
C ARG A 8 18.09 1.24 21.24
N ALA A 9 19.31 0.78 21.48
CA ALA A 9 19.69 0.04 22.69
C ALA A 9 18.69 -1.08 23.09
N GLY A 10 18.22 -1.87 22.12
CA GLY A 10 17.26 -2.96 22.33
C GLY A 10 15.78 -2.53 22.34
N SER A 11 15.49 -1.24 22.19
CA SER A 11 14.14 -0.73 21.96
C SER A 11 13.85 -0.61 20.47
N ARG A 12 12.57 -0.80 20.09
CA ARG A 12 12.09 -0.68 18.72
C ARG A 12 10.91 0.30 18.65
N ARG A 13 10.90 1.12 17.59
CA ARG A 13 9.75 1.95 17.19
C ARG A 13 9.46 1.75 15.71
N VAL A 14 8.23 2.05 15.31
CA VAL A 14 7.81 2.01 13.90
C VAL A 14 7.14 3.32 13.56
N MET A 15 7.67 4.04 12.59
CA MET A 15 6.99 5.18 11.99
C MET A 15 6.19 4.70 10.78
N ARG A 16 4.92 5.08 10.67
CA ARG A 16 4.08 4.83 9.50
C ARG A 16 3.53 6.13 8.99
N THR A 17 3.65 6.36 7.69
CA THR A 17 3.08 7.54 7.03
C THR A 17 2.19 7.12 5.88
N ASP A 18 0.98 7.64 5.88
CA ASP A 18 0.02 7.51 4.79
C ASP A 18 -0.67 8.86 4.51
N ASP A 19 -1.77 8.82 3.77
CA ASP A 19 -2.57 9.98 3.41
C ASP A 19 -3.36 10.59 4.59
N ALA A 20 -3.50 9.85 5.70
CA ALA A 20 -4.16 10.34 6.90
C ALA A 20 -3.18 11.03 7.87
N GLY A 21 -1.92 10.58 7.92
CA GLY A 21 -0.91 11.20 8.78
C GLY A 21 0.34 10.36 8.96
N THR A 22 1.19 10.81 9.89
CA THR A 22 2.34 10.05 10.38
C THR A 22 2.08 9.58 11.82
N VAL A 23 2.19 8.29 12.07
CA VAL A 23 2.05 7.70 13.41
C VAL A 23 3.37 7.04 13.83
N VAL A 24 3.72 7.18 15.10
CA VAL A 24 4.85 6.48 15.72
C VAL A 24 4.29 5.43 16.67
N LEU A 25 4.66 4.18 16.43
CA LEU A 25 4.28 3.03 17.23
C LEU A 25 5.44 2.61 18.13
N ASP A 26 5.12 2.17 19.34
CA ASP A 26 6.07 1.55 20.26
C ASP A 26 6.35 0.07 19.90
N ALA A 27 7.14 -0.60 20.74
CA ALA A 27 7.48 -2.01 20.56
C ALA A 27 6.28 -2.96 20.70
N ALA A 28 5.23 -2.57 21.42
CA ALA A 28 3.98 -3.31 21.53
C ALA A 28 3.02 -3.04 20.35
N GLY A 29 3.38 -2.13 19.44
CA GLY A 29 2.54 -1.70 18.33
C GLY A 29 1.46 -0.69 18.74
N MET A 30 1.56 -0.10 19.92
CA MET A 30 0.66 0.93 20.41
C MET A 30 1.10 2.30 19.90
N VAL A 31 0.14 3.19 19.64
CA VAL A 31 0.43 4.56 19.19
C VAL A 31 1.08 5.34 20.33
N ALA A 32 2.30 5.80 20.10
CA ALA A 32 3.04 6.68 21.00
C ALA A 32 2.88 8.15 20.62
N ALA A 33 2.71 8.45 19.32
CA ALA A 33 2.49 9.80 18.81
C ALA A 33 1.80 9.79 17.42
N GLU A 34 1.09 10.87 17.12
CA GLU A 34 0.43 11.12 15.83
C GLU A 34 0.74 12.53 15.34
N HIS A 35 0.96 12.68 14.04
CA HIS A 35 1.42 13.90 13.39
C HIS A 35 0.84 14.05 11.98
N GLY A 36 1.01 15.24 11.40
CA GLY A 36 0.64 15.52 10.02
C GLY A 36 1.36 14.64 8.99
N THR A 37 0.83 14.62 7.78
CA THR A 37 1.37 13.83 6.65
C THR A 37 2.75 14.29 6.19
N ASP A 38 3.13 15.53 6.49
CA ASP A 38 4.41 16.17 6.15
C ASP A 38 5.51 16.00 7.21
N MET A 39 5.21 15.35 8.34
CA MET A 39 6.11 15.31 9.50
C MET A 39 7.12 14.15 9.48
N HIS A 40 7.05 13.25 8.50
CA HIS A 40 7.89 12.04 8.46
C HIS A 40 9.39 12.34 8.60
N GLU A 41 9.93 13.21 7.74
CA GLU A 41 11.36 13.53 7.71
C GLU A 41 11.79 14.32 8.97
N ALA A 42 10.92 15.18 9.48
CA ALA A 42 11.18 15.94 10.71
C ALA A 42 11.31 15.00 11.91
N LEU A 43 10.35 14.08 12.09
CA LEU A 43 10.38 13.08 13.15
C LEU A 43 11.55 12.11 13.03
N LEU A 44 11.95 11.78 11.79
CA LEU A 44 13.10 10.93 11.55
C LEU A 44 14.40 11.62 12.02
N ALA A 45 14.54 12.91 11.71
CA ALA A 45 15.68 13.71 12.18
C ALA A 45 15.69 13.89 13.71
N GLU A 46 14.52 14.12 14.32
CA GLU A 46 14.37 14.21 15.77
C GLU A 46 14.79 12.90 16.45
N MET A 47 14.28 11.76 15.98
CA MET A 47 14.64 10.44 16.52
C MET A 47 16.12 10.11 16.28
N ALA A 48 16.70 10.50 15.15
CA ALA A 48 18.14 10.37 14.93
C ALA A 48 18.94 11.18 15.96
N GLY A 49 18.50 12.40 16.28
CA GLY A 49 19.08 13.25 17.35
C GLY A 49 18.97 12.63 18.76
N GLU A 50 17.93 11.84 19.00
CA GLU A 50 17.76 11.04 20.21
C GLU A 50 18.59 9.74 20.23
N GLY A 51 19.30 9.42 19.14
CA GLY A 51 20.14 8.23 19.01
C GLY A 51 19.40 6.99 18.52
N TRP A 52 18.24 7.14 17.89
CA TRP A 52 17.60 6.05 17.15
C TRP A 52 18.25 5.86 15.78
N GLN A 53 18.29 4.61 15.33
CA GLN A 53 18.85 4.25 14.03
C GLN A 53 17.81 3.56 13.17
N VAL A 54 17.77 3.89 11.88
CA VAL A 54 16.90 3.22 10.92
C VAL A 54 17.44 1.82 10.65
N SER A 55 16.66 0.78 11.00
CA SER A 55 16.98 -0.61 10.66
C SER A 55 16.29 -1.09 9.38
N ALA A 56 15.15 -0.47 9.01
CA ALA A 56 14.50 -0.67 7.72
C ALA A 56 13.67 0.56 7.34
N ASP A 57 13.55 0.84 6.05
CA ASP A 57 12.65 1.87 5.51
C ASP A 57 12.12 1.41 4.16
N GLY A 58 10.84 1.69 3.90
CA GLY A 58 10.27 1.42 2.58
C GLY A 58 8.75 1.53 2.50
N ASP A 59 8.26 1.40 1.27
CA ASP A 59 6.82 1.37 1.01
C ASP A 59 6.21 0.02 1.35
N ARG A 60 5.09 0.06 2.07
CA ARG A 60 4.27 -1.08 2.39
C ARG A 60 2.88 -0.92 1.80
N ALA A 61 2.36 -2.02 1.22
CA ALA A 61 0.96 -2.07 0.86
C ALA A 61 0.10 -1.96 2.12
N PRO A 62 -0.94 -1.09 2.12
CA PRO A 62 -1.85 -1.03 3.26
C PRO A 62 -2.50 -2.42 3.46
N PRO A 63 -2.69 -2.86 4.71
CA PRO A 63 -3.36 -4.12 4.99
C PRO A 63 -4.75 -4.13 4.33
N GLY A 64 -5.04 -5.15 3.51
CA GLY A 64 -6.32 -5.30 2.81
C GLY A 64 -6.29 -5.06 1.30
N ARG A 65 -5.21 -4.51 0.73
CA ARG A 65 -5.04 -4.53 -0.73
C ARG A 65 -4.52 -5.91 -1.14
N LEU A 66 -5.44 -6.85 -1.40
CA LEU A 66 -5.11 -8.09 -2.09
C LEU A 66 -4.26 -7.71 -3.31
N ALA A 67 -3.03 -8.22 -3.39
CA ALA A 67 -2.26 -8.13 -4.61
C ALA A 67 -3.13 -8.76 -5.70
N ARG A 68 -3.65 -7.96 -6.64
CA ARG A 68 -4.35 -8.49 -7.79
C ARG A 68 -3.34 -9.41 -8.49
N PRO A 69 -3.57 -10.73 -8.58
CA PRO A 69 -2.66 -11.59 -9.29
C PRO A 69 -2.57 -11.08 -10.74
N PRO A 70 -1.36 -11.00 -11.33
CA PRO A 70 -1.22 -10.65 -12.73
C PRO A 70 -1.95 -11.72 -13.56
N GLY A 71 -3.04 -11.33 -14.23
CA GLY A 71 -3.80 -12.24 -15.11
C GLY A 71 -5.33 -12.12 -15.08
N GLN A 72 -5.96 -11.37 -14.17
CA GLN A 72 -7.40 -11.08 -14.29
C GLN A 72 -7.62 -9.90 -15.23
N ILE A 73 -7.61 -10.21 -16.52
CA ILE A 73 -8.27 -9.40 -17.55
C ILE A 73 -9.74 -9.40 -17.13
N ALA A 74 -10.31 -8.21 -16.89
CA ALA A 74 -11.76 -8.07 -16.74
C ALA A 74 -12.37 -8.76 -17.96
N GLY A 75 -13.14 -9.81 -17.72
CA GLY A 75 -13.83 -10.53 -18.77
C GLY A 75 -14.55 -9.52 -19.64
N ASP A 76 -14.05 -9.39 -20.87
CA ASP A 76 -14.82 -8.93 -22.00
C ASP A 76 -16.12 -9.73 -21.96
N SER A 77 -17.14 -9.13 -21.35
CA SER A 77 -18.50 -9.64 -21.43
C SER A 77 -18.88 -9.43 -22.86
N GLY A 78 -18.61 -10.46 -23.66
CA GLY A 78 -18.77 -10.48 -25.09
C GLY A 78 -20.06 -9.78 -25.47
N ALA A 79 -19.91 -8.75 -26.29
CA ALA A 79 -21.01 -8.28 -27.13
C ALA A 79 -21.66 -9.52 -27.76
N PRO A 80 -22.98 -9.72 -27.62
CA PRO A 80 -23.64 -10.83 -28.29
C PRO A 80 -23.36 -10.70 -29.79
N GLY A 81 -22.74 -11.75 -30.34
CA GLY A 81 -22.29 -11.80 -31.72
C GLY A 81 -23.41 -11.47 -32.69
N LEU A 82 -23.08 -10.65 -33.68
CA LEU A 82 -23.76 -10.66 -34.96
C LEU A 82 -23.83 -12.12 -35.43
N GLN A 83 -25.03 -12.70 -35.46
CA GLN A 83 -25.26 -13.93 -36.20
C GLN A 83 -25.26 -13.57 -37.69
N ALA A 84 -24.14 -13.85 -38.35
CA ALA A 84 -24.12 -14.02 -39.79
C ALA A 84 -25.03 -15.22 -40.12
N ILE A 85 -26.24 -14.93 -40.62
CA ILE A 85 -27.07 -15.92 -41.31
C ILE A 85 -26.76 -15.82 -42.81
N GLU A 86 -25.69 -16.48 -43.24
CA GLU A 86 -25.66 -17.04 -44.59
C GLU A 86 -26.59 -18.25 -44.58
N ASN A 87 -27.75 -18.12 -45.23
CA ASN A 87 -28.52 -19.27 -45.67
C ASN A 87 -29.06 -18.99 -47.07
N ASP A 88 -28.29 -19.45 -48.05
CA ASP A 88 -28.66 -19.55 -49.45
C ASP A 88 -29.57 -20.79 -49.60
N ALA A 89 -30.87 -20.56 -49.84
CA ALA A 89 -31.78 -21.60 -50.31
C ALA A 89 -33.04 -21.02 -51.02
N ILE A 90 -32.98 -21.06 -52.36
CA ILE A 90 -34.00 -21.61 -53.29
C ILE A 90 -35.27 -20.78 -53.64
N SER A 91 -35.40 -20.58 -54.97
CA SER A 91 -36.57 -20.46 -55.85
C SER A 91 -37.35 -19.14 -55.97
N SER A 92 -37.26 -18.53 -57.16
CA SER A 92 -38.32 -18.64 -58.18
C SER A 92 -37.74 -18.47 -59.58
#